data_AF-A0A5Q3QBW0-F1
#
_entry.id   AF-A0A5Q3QBW0-F1
#
_cell.length_a   1.000
_cell.length_b   1.000
_cell.length_c   1.000
_cell.angle_alpha   90.00
_cell.angle_beta   90.00
_cell.angle_gamma   90.00
#
_symmetry.space_group_name_H-M   'P 1'
#
loop_
_entity.id
_entity.type
_entity.pdbx_description
1 polymer ?
#
loop_
_entity_poly.entity_id
_entity_poly.type
_entity_poly.pdbx_seq_one_letter_code
_entity_poly.pdbx_strand_id
1 'polypeptide(L)' 'MAKVMHIRDVPDEVHDALVEAAQAQGLSLTRYLQRELEHLAKRAQVVGHNAGVIRSTQANVRGRPDRDTILSVLREGRGE' A
#
# COMPACT_ATOMS: atom_id res chain seq x y z
N MET A 1 11.83 -22.80 9.00
CA MET A 1 13.24 -22.33 9.01
C MET A 1 13.29 -20.95 8.38
N ALA A 2 13.96 -20.00 9.04
CA ALA A 2 14.25 -18.70 8.41
C ALA A 2 15.23 -18.93 7.24
N LYS A 3 14.93 -18.35 6.08
CA LYS A 3 15.84 -18.35 4.92
C LYS A 3 16.66 -17.08 4.98
N VAL A 4 17.98 -17.20 4.85
CA VAL A 4 18.90 -16.06 4.78
C VAL A 4 19.08 -15.66 3.32
N MET A 5 19.01 -14.36 3.03
CA MET A 5 19.24 -13.78 1.71
C MET A 5 20.44 -12.84 1.79
N HIS A 6 21.41 -13.01 0.90
CA HIS A 6 22.52 -12.08 0.73
C HIS A 6 22.30 -11.30 -0.57
N ILE A 7 22.30 -9.97 -0.48
CA ILE A 7 22.23 -9.08 -1.63
C ILE A 7 23.66 -8.63 -1.91
N ARG A 8 24.13 -8.87 -3.13
CA ARG A 8 25.50 -8.54 -3.57
C ARG A 8 25.49 -7.33 -4.47
N ASP A 9 26.63 -6.65 -4.53
CA ASP A 9 26.89 -5.55 -5.46
C ASP A 9 25.84 -4.42 -5.37
N VAL A 10 25.41 -4.11 -4.14
CA VAL A 10 24.53 -2.96 -3.88
C VAL A 10 25.39 -1.70 -4.02
N PRO A 11 25.03 -0.75 -4.90
CA PRO A 11 25.73 0.53 -4.99
C PRO A 11 25.69 1.26 -3.65
N ASP A 12 26.79 1.92 -3.27
CA ASP A 12 26.91 2.61 -1.98
C ASP A 12 25.78 3.63 -1.78
N GLU A 13 25.45 4.41 -2.82
CA GLU A 13 24.36 5.38 -2.78
C GLU A 13 22.99 4.75 -2.47
N VAL A 14 22.74 3.53 -2.94
CA VAL A 14 21.50 2.80 -2.67
C VAL A 14 21.51 2.26 -1.25
N HIS A 15 22.65 1.74 -0.81
CA HIS A 15 22.81 1.26 0.55
C HIS A 15 22.58 2.40 1.56
N ASP A 16 23.16 3.58 1.33
CA ASP A 16 23.04 4.73 2.20
C ASP A 16 21.60 5.24 2.28
N ALA A 17 20.92 5.35 1.14
CA ALA A 17 19.49 5.72 1.10
C ALA A 17 18.61 4.73 1.88
N LEU A 18 18.91 3.43 1.83
CA LEU A 18 18.18 2.41 2.59
C LEU A 18 18.47 2.51 4.10
N VAL A 19 19.70 2.85 4.48
CA VAL A 19 20.08 3.08 5.89
C VAL A 19 19.35 4.30 6.44
N GLU A 20 19.35 5.42 5.71
CA GLU A 20 18.62 6.63 6.09
C GLU A 20 17.12 6.37 6.25
N ALA A 21 16.51 5.65 5.30
CA ALA A 21 15.11 5.29 5.35
C ALA A 21 14.76 4.38 6.54
N ALA A 22 15.66 3.47 6.91
CA ALA A 22 15.50 2.62 8.08
C ALA A 22 15.59 3.45 9.39
N GLN A 23 16.58 4.34 9.49
CA GLN A 23 16.79 5.21 10.64
C GLN A 23 15.61 6.18 10.86
N ALA A 24 15.11 6.79 9.79
CA ALA A 24 13.94 7.67 9.84
C ALA A 24 12.69 6.99 10.43
N GLN A 25 12.64 5.66 10.39
CA GLN A 25 11.55 4.85 10.91
C GLN A 25 11.89 4.14 12.22
N GLY A 26 13.07 4.41 12.80
CA GLY A 26 13.53 3.77 14.04
C GLY A 26 13.78 2.27 13.91
N LEU A 27 14.12 1.80 12.70
CA LEU A 27 14.34 0.39 12.40
C LEU A 27 15.82 0.12 12.09
N SER A 28 16.28 -1.11 12.36
CA SER A 28 17.52 -1.60 11.77
C SER A 28 17.32 -1.83 10.26
N LEU A 29 18.41 -1.70 9.49
CA LEU A 29 18.39 -1.92 8.04
C LEU A 29 17.77 -3.29 7.68
N THR A 30 18.18 -4.36 8.36
CA THR A 30 17.63 -5.71 8.13
C THR A 30 16.12 -5.79 8.37
N ARG A 31 15.62 -5.18 9.45
CA ARG A 31 14.20 -5.20 9.78
C ARG A 31 13.38 -4.36 8.80
N TYR A 32 13.94 -3.22 8.39
CA TYR A 32 13.37 -2.39 7.34
C TYR A 32 13.25 -3.17 6.03
N LEU A 33 14.36 -3.76 5.55
CA LEU A 33 14.37 -4.54 4.31
C LEU A 33 13.42 -5.74 4.35
N GLN A 34 13.38 -6.47 5.47
CA GLN A 34 12.44 -7.59 5.61
C GLN A 34 10.99 -7.12 5.43
N ARG A 35 10.60 -6.03 6.09
CA ARG A 35 9.25 -5.48 5.98
C ARG A 35 8.93 -5.03 4.56
N GLU A 36 9.86 -4.34 3.90
CA GLU A 36 9.67 -3.89 2.51
C GLU A 36 9.56 -5.07 1.54
N LEU A 37 10.33 -6.13 1.72
CA LEU A 37 10.23 -7.36 0.92
C LEU A 37 8.89 -8.08 1.14
N GLU A 38 8.39 -8.13 2.38
CA GLU A 38 7.07 -8.68 2.68
C GLU A 38 5.95 -7.87 2.02
N HIS A 39 6.06 -6.55 2.01
CA HIS A 39 5.12 -5.67 1.31
C HIS A 39 5.16 -5.91 -0.20
N LEU A 40 6.36 -5.99 -0.78
CA LEU A 40 6.55 -6.25 -2.20
C LEU A 40 5.94 -7.59 -2.62
N ALA A 41 6.19 -8.65 -1.86
CA ALA A 41 5.67 -9.99 -2.12
C ALA A 41 4.13 -10.03 -2.09
N LYS A 42 3.50 -9.24 -1.21
CA LYS A 42 2.04 -9.18 -1.07
C LYS A 42 1.39 -8.20 -2.04
N ARG A 43 2.15 -7.30 -2.67
CA ARG A 43 1.60 -6.19 -3.47
C ARG A 43 0.66 -6.65 -4.59
N ALA A 44 1.07 -7.64 -5.37
CA ALA A 44 0.23 -8.15 -6.47
C ALA A 44 -1.06 -8.80 -5.96
N GLN A 45 -0.98 -9.54 -4.84
CA GLN A 45 -2.15 -10.14 -4.19
C GLN A 45 -3.12 -9.08 -3.68
N VAL A 46 -2.62 -8.03 -3.02
CA VAL A 46 -3.44 -6.92 -2.52
C VAL A 46 -4.13 -6.19 -3.67
N VAL A 47 -3.42 -5.89 -4.76
CA VAL A 47 -4.01 -5.26 -5.94
C VAL A 47 -5.11 -6.13 -6.55
N GLY A 48 -4.86 -7.43 -6.70
CA GLY A 48 -5.85 -8.38 -7.21
C GLY A 48 -7.08 -8.48 -6.31
N HIS A 49 -6.88 -8.56 -4.99
CA HIS A 49 -7.94 -8.56 -4.01
C HIS A 49 -8.80 -7.29 -4.08
N ASN A 50 -8.17 -6.12 -4.08
CA ASN A 50 -8.85 -4.83 -4.19
C ASN A 50 -9.68 -4.74 -5.48
N ALA A 51 -9.13 -5.18 -6.61
CA ALA A 51 -9.87 -5.21 -7.86
C ALA A 51 -11.09 -6.14 -7.80
N GLY A 52 -11.00 -7.26 -7.08
CA GLY A 52 -12.12 -8.16 -6.82
C GLY A 52 -13.21 -7.52 -5.97
N VAL A 53 -12.83 -6.87 -4.86
CA VAL A 53 -13.76 -6.14 -3.98
C VAL A 53 -14.46 -5.02 -4.74
N ILE A 54 -13.74 -4.21 -5.52
CA ILE A 54 -14.33 -3.13 -6.31
C ILE A 54 -15.38 -3.68 -7.29
N ARG A 55 -15.05 -4.76 -8.03
CA ARG A 55 -16.00 -5.37 -8.98
C ARG A 55 -17.25 -5.93 -8.29
N SER A 56 -17.09 -6.63 -7.16
CA SER A 56 -18.24 -7.19 -6.44
C SER A 56 -19.11 -6.09 -5.84
N THR A 57 -18.51 -5.06 -5.25
CA THR A 57 -19.24 -3.89 -4.74
C THR A 57 -19.98 -3.17 -5.88
N GLN A 58 -19.35 -2.93 -7.02
CA GLN A 58 -20.00 -2.29 -8.17
C GLN A 58 -21.15 -3.13 -8.75
N ALA A 59 -21.05 -4.46 -8.72
CA ALA A 59 -22.15 -5.34 -9.15
C ALA A 59 -23.33 -5.29 -8.18
N ASN A 60 -23.06 -5.17 -6.88
CA ASN A 60 -24.10 -5.12 -5.84
C ASN A 60 -24.74 -3.73 -5.71
N VAL A 61 -23.94 -2.68 -5.87
CA VAL A 61 -24.39 -1.29 -5.84
C VAL A 61 -24.98 -0.97 -7.21
N ARG A 62 -26.31 -1.03 -7.33
CA ARG A 62 -27.05 -0.71 -8.56
C ARG A 62 -26.99 0.78 -8.95
N GLY A 63 -26.26 1.60 -8.21
CA GLY A 63 -26.11 3.04 -8.43
C GLY A 63 -24.71 3.41 -8.91
N ARG A 64 -24.63 4.27 -9.91
CA ARG A 64 -23.43 5.05 -10.22
C ARG A 64 -23.69 6.49 -9.78
N PRO A 65 -23.47 6.82 -8.49
CA PRO A 65 -23.66 8.20 -8.06
C PRO A 65 -22.61 9.06 -8.76
N ASP A 66 -23.06 10.10 -9.43
CA ASP A 66 -22.17 11.12 -9.94
C ASP A 66 -21.65 11.99 -8.79
N ARG A 67 -20.64 12.81 -9.11
CA ARG A 67 -20.01 13.70 -8.14
C ARG A 67 -21.01 14.63 -7.48
N ASP A 68 -21.98 15.13 -8.23
CA ASP A 68 -22.94 16.12 -7.74
C ASP A 68 -23.93 15.49 -6.76
N THR A 69 -24.36 14.26 -7.02
CA THR A 69 -25.16 13.44 -6.09
C THR A 69 -24.41 13.16 -4.79
N ILE A 70 -23.12 12.84 -4.87
CA ILE A 70 -22.29 12.61 -3.67
C ILE A 70 -22.18 13.90 -2.84
N LEU A 71 -21.94 15.03 -3.50
CA LEU A 71 -21.78 16.32 -2.82
C LEU A 71 -23.10 16.83 -2.25
N SER A 72 -24.24 16.59 -2.90
CA SER A 72 -25.55 16.99 -2.37
C SER A 72 -25.87 16.24 -1.09
N VAL A 73 -25.67 14.91 -1.07
CA VAL A 73 -25.90 14.09 0.14
C VAL A 73 -24.97 14.48 1.29
N LEU A 74 -23.71 14.82 0.99
CA LEU A 74 -22.76 15.28 2.01
C LEU A 74 -23.13 16.64 2.61
N ARG A 75 -23.67 17.56 1.81
CA ARG A 75 -24.16 18.87 2.29
C ARG A 75 -25.42 18.71 3.13
N GLU A 76 -26.38 17.93 2.63
CA GLU A 76 -27.60 17.58 3.37
C GLU A 76 -27.27 16.96 4.74
N GLY A 77 -26.33 16.03 4.80
CA GLY A 77 -25.87 15.44 6.07
C GLY A 77 -25.14 16.41 7.01
N ARG A 78 -24.61 17.54 6.50
CA ARG A 78 -24.01 18.63 7.29
C ARG A 78 -25.01 19.71 7.68
N GLY A 79 -26.22 19.69 7.13
CA GLY A 79 -27.23 20.74 7.31
C GLY A 79 -26.94 22.02 6.52
N GLU A 80 -26.14 21.93 5.45
CA GLU A 80 -25.86 22.98 4.46
C GLU A 80 -26.79 22.84 3.24
#